data_AF-A0A3C1IDF8-F1
#
_entry.id   AF-A0A3C1IDF8-F1
#
_cell.length_a   1.000
_cell.length_b   1.000
_cell.length_c   1.000
_cell.angle_alpha   90.00
_cell.angle_beta   90.00
_cell.angle_gamma   90.00
#
_symmetry.space_group_name_H-M   'P 1'
#
loop_
_entity.id
_entity.type
_entity.pdbx_description
1 polymer ?
#
loop_
_entity_poly.entity_id
_entity_poly.type
_entity_poly.pdbx_seq_one_letter_code
_entity_poly.pdbx_strand_id
1 'polypeptide(L)' 'MSHIFPVHVYYEDTDMAGIVYYANYLCYIERARTEWARDLGLDQTVLKVRDGLV' A
#
# COMPACT_ATOMS: atom_id res chain seq x y z
N MET A 1 -4.29 2.93 17.93
CA MET A 1 -3.97 1.55 17.48
C MET A 1 -2.91 1.65 16.41
N SER A 2 -1.95 0.72 16.39
CA SER A 2 -0.94 0.62 15.33
C SER A 2 -1.43 -0.38 14.29
N HIS A 3 -1.35 -0.06 13.00
CA HIS A 3 -1.60 -0.99 11.90
C HIS A 3 -0.25 -1.53 11.41
N ILE A 4 -0.13 -2.85 11.30
CA ILE A 4 1.10 -3.53 10.86
C ILE A 4 0.79 -4.24 9.54
N PHE A 5 1.51 -3.87 8.49
CA PHE A 5 1.36 -4.46 7.16
C PHE A 5 2.63 -5.22 6.76
N PRO A 6 2.63 -6.56 6.76
CA PRO A 6 3.78 -7.36 6.37
C PRO A 6 3.99 -7.30 4.85
N VAL A 7 5.22 -7.07 4.42
CA VAL A 7 5.62 -7.00 3.01
C VAL A 7 6.64 -8.09 2.71
N HIS A 8 6.43 -8.81 1.61
CA HIS A 8 7.45 -9.65 1.01
C HIS A 8 8.21 -8.83 -0.02
N VAL A 9 9.53 -8.77 0.12
CA VAL A 9 10.42 -8.15 -0.87
C VAL A 9 10.82 -9.24 -1.84
N TYR A 10 10.42 -9.09 -3.10
CA TYR A 10 10.83 -9.99 -4.17
C TYR A 10 12.09 -9.44 -4.85
N TYR A 11 12.80 -10.32 -5.57
CA TYR A 11 14.02 -9.91 -6.28
C TYR A 11 13.75 -8.78 -7.30
N GLU A 12 12.55 -8.77 -7.91
CA GLU A 12 12.09 -7.72 -8.83
C GLU A 12 11.98 -6.32 -8.18
N ASP A 13 11.84 -6.27 -6.85
CA ASP A 13 11.77 -5.00 -6.12
C ASP A 13 13.15 -4.38 -5.88
N THR A 14 14.22 -5.12 -6.17
CA THR A 14 15.60 -4.72 -5.91
C THR A 14 16.31 -4.19 -7.15
N ASP A 15 17.24 -3.26 -6.97
CA ASP A 15 18.07 -2.72 -8.06
C ASP A 15 19.45 -3.39 -8.14
N MET A 16 20.32 -2.86 -9.01
CA MET A 16 21.67 -3.39 -9.23
C MET A 16 22.59 -3.30 -7.98
N ALA A 17 22.23 -2.50 -6.97
CA ALA A 17 22.95 -2.44 -5.71
C ALA A 17 22.45 -3.50 -4.70
N GLY A 18 21.45 -4.31 -5.08
CA GLY A 18 20.91 -5.40 -4.25
C GLY A 18 20.04 -4.89 -3.09
N ILE A 19 19.53 -3.67 -3.19
CA ILE A 19 18.60 -3.07 -2.22
C ILE A 19 17.28 -2.75 -2.90
N VAL A 20 16.23 -2.55 -2.10
CA VAL A 20 14.92 -2.14 -2.61
C VAL A 20 15.06 -0.78 -3.30
N TYR A 21 14.59 -0.71 -4.55
CA TYR A 21 14.55 0.55 -5.27
C TYR A 21 13.56 1.51 -4.59
N TYR A 22 13.97 2.78 -4.39
CA TYR A 22 13.24 3.71 -3.51
C TYR A 22 11.75 3.89 -3.89
N ALA A 23 11.41 3.80 -5.17
CA ALA A 23 10.02 3.96 -5.61
C ALA A 23 9.10 2.83 -5.09
N ASN A 24 9.64 1.63 -4.85
CA ASN A 24 8.85 0.50 -4.35
C ASN A 24 8.34 0.72 -2.92
N TYR A 25 9.03 1.54 -2.11
CA TYR A 25 8.52 1.94 -0.80
C TYR A 25 7.19 2.72 -0.90
N LEU A 26 6.98 3.50 -1.96
CA LEU A 26 5.72 4.19 -2.21
C LEU A 26 4.60 3.18 -2.52
N CYS A 27 4.91 2.12 -3.26
CA CYS A 27 3.96 1.04 -3.50
C CYS A 27 3.61 0.29 -2.20
N TYR A 28 4.59 0.03 -1.34
CA TYR A 28 4.36 -0.66 -0.07
C TYR A 28 3.51 0.14 0.90
N ILE A 29 3.79 1.43 1.07
CA ILE A 29 3.00 2.29 1.96
C ILE A 29 1.57 2.46 1.44
N GLU A 30 1.38 2.52 0.12
CA GLU A 30 0.05 2.63 -0.48
C GLU A 30 -0.79 1.37 -0.28
N ARG A 31 -0.17 0.18 -0.39
CA ARG A 31 -0.82 -1.10 -0.05
C ARG A 31 -1.21 -1.14 1.43
N ALA A 32 -0.31 -0.75 2.33
CA ALA A 32 -0.60 -0.66 3.77
C ALA A 32 -1.74 0.32 4.08
N ARG A 33 -1.75 1.50 3.44
CA ARG A 33 -2.81 2.49 3.57
C ARG A 33 -4.16 1.93 3.12
N THR A 34 -4.17 1.18 2.02
CA THR A 34 -5.38 0.56 1.47
C THR A 34 -5.96 -0.49 2.42
N GLU A 35 -5.13 -1.38 2.96
CA GLU A 35 -5.58 -2.37 3.94
C GLU A 35 -6.02 -1.71 5.25
N TRP A 36 -5.30 -0.68 5.72
CA TRP A 36 -5.71 0.06 6.90
C TRP A 36 -7.06 0.76 6.72
N ALA A 37 -7.30 1.38 5.56
CA ALA A 37 -8.61 1.98 5.26
C ALA A 37 -9.72 0.92 5.25
N ARG A 38 -9.44 -0.26 4.68
CA ARG A 38 -10.38 -1.39 4.69
C ARG A 38 -10.69 -1.88 6.11
N ASP A 39 -9.70 -1.96 6.99
CA ASP A 39 -9.89 -2.32 8.41
C ASP A 39 -10.80 -1.33 9.15
N LEU A 40 -10.81 -0.06 8.71
CA LEU A 40 -11.71 0.98 9.23
C LEU A 40 -13.10 0.97 8.57
N GLY A 41 -13.37 0.02 7.67
CA GLY A 41 -14.61 -0.05 6.89
C GLY A 41 -14.71 0.98 5.76
N LEU A 42 -13.59 1.61 5.39
CA LEU A 42 -13.51 2.59 4.32
C LEU A 42 -13.04 1.90 3.03
N ASP A 43 -14.01 1.49 2.21
CA ASP A 43 -13.72 0.95 0.88
C ASP A 43 -13.57 2.10 -0.13
N GLN A 44 -12.35 2.27 -0.67
CA GLN A 44 -12.03 3.31 -1.64
C GLN A 44 -12.84 3.20 -2.94
N THR A 45 -13.22 1.98 -3.36
CA THR A 45 -14.08 1.78 -4.54
C THR A 45 -15.48 2.31 -4.25
N VAL A 46 -16.01 2.05 -3.04
CA VAL A 46 -17.31 2.56 -2.62
C VAL A 46 -17.29 4.08 -2.51
N LEU A 47 -16.24 4.66 -1.91
CA LEU A 47 -16.06 6.12 -1.80
C LEU A 47 -16.01 6.78 -3.19
N LYS A 48 -15.32 6.16 -4.15
CA LYS A 48 -15.25 6.65 -5.52
C LYS A 48 -16.60 6.65 -6.22
N VAL A 49 -17.38 5.57 -6.06
CA VAL A 49 -18.69 5.43 -6.73
C VAL A 49 -19.75 6.33 -6.08
N ARG A 50 -19.79 6.38 -4.75
CA ARG A 50 -20.82 7.12 -4.01
C ARG A 50 -20.55 8.62 -4.00
N ASP A 51 -19.30 9.01 -3.77
CA ASP A 51 -18.94 10.39 -3.44
C ASP A 51 -18.00 11.04 -4.49
N GLY A 52 -17.49 10.27 -5.45
CA GLY A 52 -16.50 10.76 -6.42
C GLY A 52 -15.10 11.00 -5.81
N LEU A 53 -14.85 10.46 -4.62
CA LEU A 53 -13.63 10.69 -3.84
C LEU A 53 -12.69 9.47 -3.88
N VAL A 54 -11.38 9.73 -3.98
CA VAL A 54 -10.28 8.76 -3.76
C VAL A 54 -9.19 9.46 -2.97
#